data_AF-M0CQY2-F1
#
_entry.id   AF-M0CQY2-F1
#
_cell.length_a   1.000
_cell.length_b   1.000
_cell.length_c   1.000
_cell.angle_alpha   90.00
_cell.angle_beta   90.00
_cell.angle_gamma   90.00
#
_symmetry.space_group_name_H-M   'P 1'
#
loop_
_entity.id
_entity.type
_entity.pdbx_description
1 polymer ?
#
loop_
_entity_poly.entity_id
_entity_poly.type
_entity_poly.pdbx_seq_one_letter_code
_entity_poly.pdbx_strand_id
1 'polypeptide(L)'
;MTDGSETGVAGGSSTTNDGAVRAWLVERTYSDDEQNIIILVYATPDGRRYFRKERALTSFTNDVRETTAAVDVPPNNLGEVTDPDDTV
;
A
#
# COMPACT_ATOMS: atom_id res chain seq x y z
N MET A 1 -52.79 -12.32 -9.16
CA MET A 1 -51.84 -12.56 -8.06
C MET A 1 -50.53 -11.90 -8.42
N THR A 2 -50.22 -10.78 -7.79
CA THR A 2 -48.87 -10.17 -7.81
C THR A 2 -48.00 -10.94 -6.82
N ASP A 3 -46.97 -11.62 -7.31
CA ASP A 3 -45.89 -12.09 -6.44
C ASP A 3 -44.71 -11.15 -6.62
N GLY A 4 -44.41 -10.42 -5.55
CA GLY A 4 -43.17 -9.70 -5.42
C GLY A 4 -42.03 -10.68 -5.17
N SER A 5 -40.88 -10.41 -5.75
CA SER A 5 -39.62 -10.92 -5.21
C SER A 5 -38.57 -9.85 -5.38
N GLU A 6 -38.21 -9.32 -4.22
CA GLU A 6 -37.15 -8.36 -3.99
C GLU A 6 -35.77 -9.02 -4.16
N THR A 7 -34.78 -8.14 -4.35
CA THR A 7 -33.36 -8.28 -3.99
C THR A 7 -32.42 -9.01 -4.94
N GLY A 8 -31.51 -8.21 -5.50
CA GLY A 8 -30.13 -8.57 -5.78
C GLY A 8 -29.23 -7.43 -5.35
N VAL A 9 -28.98 -7.31 -4.04
CA VAL A 9 -27.88 -6.48 -3.49
C VAL A 9 -26.66 -7.37 -3.34
N ALA A 10 -25.56 -7.05 -4.02
CA ALA A 10 -24.17 -7.31 -3.63
C ALA A 10 -23.27 -6.98 -4.84
N GLY A 11 -22.23 -6.17 -4.78
CA GLY A 11 -21.63 -5.45 -3.67
C GLY A 11 -20.49 -4.66 -4.29
N GLY A 12 -20.66 -3.35 -4.43
CA GLY A 12 -19.52 -2.47 -4.61
C GLY A 12 -18.75 -2.50 -3.30
N SER A 13 -17.70 -3.34 -3.22
CA SER A 13 -16.72 -3.25 -2.13
C SER A 13 -15.93 -1.96 -2.31
N SER A 14 -16.57 -0.81 -2.08
CA SER A 14 -15.86 0.38 -1.66
C SER A 14 -15.39 0.09 -0.25
N THR A 15 -14.23 -0.56 -0.11
CA THR A 15 -13.49 -0.63 1.14
C THR A 15 -13.44 0.79 1.68
N THR A 16 -14.23 1.07 2.71
CA THR A 16 -14.35 2.38 3.33
C THR A 16 -12.99 2.77 3.89
N ASN A 17 -12.19 3.45 3.07
CA ASN A 17 -10.87 3.99 3.35
C ASN A 17 -10.96 5.24 4.24
N ASP A 18 -11.90 5.30 5.17
CA ASP A 18 -12.17 6.51 5.96
C ASP A 18 -11.00 6.89 6.88
N GLY A 19 -10.05 5.97 7.08
CA GLY A 19 -8.79 6.21 7.78
C GLY A 19 -7.52 5.92 6.99
N ALA A 20 -7.59 5.56 5.70
CA ALA A 20 -6.37 5.27 4.95
C ALA A 20 -5.62 6.56 4.61
N VAL A 21 -4.30 6.55 4.80
CA VAL A 21 -3.44 7.71 4.53
C VAL A 21 -2.79 7.54 3.17
N ARG A 22 -2.89 8.58 2.34
CA ARG A 22 -2.18 8.63 1.06
C ARG A 22 -0.68 8.71 1.31
N ALA A 23 0.06 7.72 0.80
CA ALA A 23 1.53 7.70 0.81
C ALA A 23 2.07 7.71 -0.62
N TRP A 24 3.25 8.31 -0.79
CA TRP A 24 3.89 8.58 -2.08
C TRP A 24 5.20 7.80 -2.18
N LEU A 25 5.45 7.19 -3.33
CA LEU A 25 6.69 6.48 -3.59
C LEU A 25 7.85 7.48 -3.58
N VAL A 26 8.76 7.34 -2.61
CA VAL A 26 9.93 8.22 -2.45
C VAL A 26 11.22 7.50 -2.81
N GLU A 27 11.27 6.18 -2.67
CA GLU A 27 12.45 5.39 -3.00
C GLU A 27 12.07 4.06 -3.66
N ARG A 28 12.91 3.65 -4.61
CA ARG A 28 12.88 2.35 -5.28
C ARG A 28 14.30 1.83 -5.39
N THR A 29 14.61 0.79 -4.63
CA THR A 29 15.94 0.17 -4.59
C THR A 29 15.85 -1.33 -4.90
N TYR A 30 16.92 -1.88 -5.46
CA TYR A 30 17.05 -3.32 -5.62
C TYR A 30 17.74 -3.87 -4.37
N SER A 31 17.25 -4.99 -3.86
CA SER A 31 17.92 -5.67 -2.76
C SER A 31 19.31 -6.14 -3.21
N ASP A 32 20.31 -5.91 -2.36
CA ASP A 32 21.68 -6.36 -2.54
C ASP A 32 21.93 -7.76 -1.97
N ASP A 33 21.13 -8.19 -0.99
CA ASP A 33 21.19 -9.51 -0.37
C ASP A 33 20.36 -10.57 -1.12
N GLU A 34 19.21 -10.18 -1.68
CA GLU A 34 18.28 -11.11 -2.31
C GLU A 34 18.12 -10.83 -3.80
N GLN A 35 18.46 -11.83 -4.63
CA GLN A 35 18.33 -11.70 -6.08
C GLN A 35 16.88 -11.46 -6.49
N ASN A 36 16.70 -10.54 -7.43
CA ASN A 36 15.40 -10.22 -8.03
C ASN A 36 14.39 -9.66 -7.03
N ILE A 37 14.81 -9.01 -5.94
CA ILE A 37 13.89 -8.27 -5.06
C ILE A 37 14.02 -6.77 -5.29
N ILE A 38 12.87 -6.10 -5.32
CA ILE A 38 12.76 -4.66 -5.28
C ILE A 38 12.08 -4.22 -3.99
N ILE A 39 12.64 -3.17 -3.39
CA ILE A 39 12.15 -2.52 -2.19
C ILE A 39 11.54 -1.19 -2.62
N LEU A 40 10.27 -0.99 -2.26
CA LEU A 40 9.52 0.23 -2.50
C LEU A 40 9.24 0.90 -1.17
N VAL A 41 9.66 2.16 -1.02
CA VAL A 41 9.39 2.97 0.17
C VAL A 41 8.42 4.07 -0.20
N TYR A 42 7.28 4.06 0.49
CA TYR A 42 6.29 5.12 0.41
C TYR A 42 6.34 5.96 1.68
N ALA A 43 6.20 7.28 1.56
CA ALA A 43 6.14 8.19 2.69
C ALA A 43 4.85 8.99 2.70
N THR A 44 4.36 9.34 3.89
CA THR A 44 3.30 10.33 4.02
C THR A 44 3.83 11.73 3.66
N PRO A 45 3.01 12.67 3.20
CA PRO A 45 3.47 14.01 2.77
C PRO A 45 4.18 14.81 3.87
N ASP A 46 3.88 14.53 5.13
CA ASP A 46 4.51 15.12 6.31
C ASP A 46 5.83 14.45 6.70
N GLY A 47 6.24 13.38 6.01
CA GLY A 47 7.54 12.71 6.19
C GLY A 47 7.69 11.94 7.51
N ARG A 48 6.68 11.95 8.38
CA ARG A 48 6.76 11.32 9.72
C ARG A 48 6.48 9.82 9.70
N ARG A 49 5.88 9.32 8.62
CA ARG A 49 5.49 7.92 8.50
C ARG A 49 5.83 7.35 7.15
N TYR A 50 6.09 6.06 7.12
CA TYR A 50 6.48 5.35 5.92
C TYR A 50 5.80 3.98 5.80
N PHE A 51 5.70 3.48 4.57
CA PHE A 51 5.24 2.14 4.24
C PHE A 51 6.27 1.48 3.32
N ARG A 52 6.85 0.36 3.77
CA ARG A 52 7.82 -0.43 3.02
C ARG A 52 7.14 -1.64 2.40
N LYS A 53 7.38 -1.88 1.11
CA LYS A 53 6.84 -3.00 0.36
C LYS A 53 7.93 -3.67 -0.47
N GLU A 54 8.06 -4.98 -0.30
CA GLU A 54 9.02 -5.79 -1.04
C GLU A 54 8.31 -6.64 -2.09
N ARG A 55 8.94 -6.79 -3.25
CA ARG A 55 8.39 -7.54 -4.39
C ARG A 55 9.49 -8.25 -5.16
N ALA A 56 9.22 -9.47 -5.60
CA ALA A 56 10.06 -10.15 -6.57
C ALA A 56 9.87 -9.55 -7.98
N LEU A 57 10.97 -9.33 -8.73
CA LEU A 57 10.96 -8.81 -10.11
C LEU A 57 10.23 -9.76 -11.07
N THR A 58 10.31 -11.07 -10.84
CA THR A 58 9.62 -12.08 -11.65
C THR A 58 8.10 -12.00 -11.52
N SER A 59 7.57 -11.36 -10.47
CA SER A 59 6.14 -11.06 -10.37
C SER A 59 5.71 -9.88 -11.24
N PHE A 60 6.62 -9.05 -11.79
CA PHE A 60 6.21 -7.91 -12.62
C PHE A 60 5.68 -8.30 -14.00
N THR A 61 5.98 -9.52 -14.48
CA THR A 61 5.56 -9.99 -15.82
C THR A 61 4.14 -10.56 -15.85
N ASN A 62 3.53 -10.83 -14.69
CA ASN A 62 2.24 -11.52 -14.61
C ASN A 62 1.17 -10.82 -13.75
N ASP A 63 1.48 -9.72 -13.04
CA ASP A 63 0.70 -9.39 -11.84
C ASP A 63 -0.11 -8.09 -11.90
N VAL A 64 -1.39 -8.29 -11.61
CA VAL A 64 -2.52 -7.44 -11.18
C VAL A 64 -2.18 -6.28 -10.21
N ARG A 65 -0.91 -6.12 -9.78
CA ARG A 65 -0.47 -5.16 -8.78
C ARG A 65 0.55 -4.19 -9.36
N GLU A 66 0.03 -3.21 -10.10
CA GLU A 66 0.81 -2.10 -10.62
C GLU A 66 1.57 -1.36 -9.50
N THR A 67 2.80 -0.94 -9.80
CA THR A 67 3.54 -0.01 -8.94
C THR A 67 3.13 1.40 -9.31
N THR A 68 2.26 2.01 -8.50
CA THR A 68 1.80 3.37 -8.67
C THR A 68 2.64 4.35 -7.87
N ALA A 69 2.63 5.61 -8.29
CA ALA A 69 3.30 6.70 -7.59
C ALA A 69 2.71 6.96 -6.19
N ALA A 70 1.44 6.64 -5.97
CA ALA A 70 0.80 6.78 -4.68
C ALA A 70 -0.13 5.61 -4.38
N VAL A 71 -0.28 5.32 -3.09
CA VAL A 71 -1.14 4.26 -2.55
C VAL A 71 -1.86 4.76 -1.31
N ASP A 72 -3.05 4.22 -1.05
CA ASP A 72 -3.79 4.45 0.19
C ASP A 72 -3.40 3.34 1.20
N VAL A 73 -2.80 3.73 2.32
CA VAL A 73 -2.24 2.81 3.31
C VAL A 73 -3.02 2.89 4.62
N PRO A 74 -3.51 1.76 5.16
CA PRO A 74 -4.05 1.71 6.51
C PRO A 74 -3.06 2.22 7.56
N PRO A 75 -3.46 3.06 8.54
CA PRO A 75 -2.52 3.67 9.49
C PRO A 75 -1.71 2.66 10.31
N ASN A 76 -2.26 1.48 10.55
CA ASN A 76 -1.59 0.38 11.26
C ASN A 76 -0.46 -0.29 10.45
N ASN A 77 -0.38 -0.03 9.15
CA ASN A 77 0.71 -0.51 8.29
C ASN A 77 1.80 0.56 8.10
N LEU A 78 1.63 1.76 8.65
CA LEU A 78 2.63 2.82 8.59
C LEU A 78 3.61 2.70 9.76
N GLY A 79 4.90 2.60 9.45
CA GLY A 79 5.97 2.79 10.43
C GLY A 79 6.20 4.26 10.72
N GLU A 80 6.74 4.58 11.89
CA GLU A 80 7.17 5.93 12.26
C GLU A 80 8.63 6.15 11.86
N VAL A 81 8.93 7.33 11.31
CA VAL A 81 10.31 7.72 11.03
C VAL A 81 10.93 8.16 12.36
N THR A 82 11.85 7.35 12.88
CA THR A 82 12.68 7.72 14.03
C THR A 82 13.90 8.50 13.55
N ASP A 83 14.18 9.63 14.18
CA ASP A 83 15.40 10.39 13.90
C ASP A 83 16.60 9.62 14.50
N PRO A 84 17.69 9.41 13.75
CA PRO A 84 18.89 8.76 14.27
C PRO A 84 19.51 9.46 15.49
N ASP A 85 19.25 10.77 15.69
CA ASP A 85 19.67 11.51 16.88
C ASP A 85 18.71 11.35 18.08
N ASP A 86 17.52 10.77 17.91
CA ASP A 86 16.53 10.51 18.97
C ASP A 86 16.80 9.19 19.73
N THR A 87 18.09 8.83 19.88
CA THR A 87 18.48 7.62 20.63
C THR A 87 18.48 7.90 22.14
N VAL A 88 17.65 7.14 22.87
CA VAL A 88 17.46 7.19 24.34
C VAL A 88 18.70 6.83 25.16
#